data_AF-A0A8S9XIU0-F1
#
_entry.id   AF-A0A8S9XIU0-F1
#
_cell.length_a   1.000
_cell.length_b   1.000
_cell.length_c   1.000
_cell.angle_alpha   90.00
_cell.angle_beta   90.00
_cell.angle_gamma   90.00
#
_symmetry.space_group_name_H-M   'P 1'
#
loop_
_entity.id
_entity.type
_entity.pdbx_description
1 polymer ?
#
loop_
_entity_poly.entity_id
_entity_poly.type
_entity_poly.pdbx_seq_one_letter_code
_entity_poly.pdbx_strand_id
1 'polypeptide(L)'
;MSAQNITLLRRLTVLRRVLNKRSCRDLRISYCTVSKNGDTAVDIDGVRKVLISPKVKEFVPIDFLPIECDQETLHQLKWMLQKDLLAQDMFLMGRPGPLKRRLAMQFLELTQREMEFVSLSRDTTEADLKQRREMVSSTAKYIDQVKFISV
;
A
#
# COMPACT_ATOMS: atom_id res chain seq x y z
N MET A 1 9.63 -46.17 -31.32
CA MET A 1 9.43 -44.85 -30.70
C MET A 1 10.69 -44.52 -29.90
N SER A 2 11.44 -43.49 -30.30
CA SER A 2 12.81 -43.23 -29.79
C SER A 2 12.81 -42.76 -28.32
N ALA A 3 13.76 -43.26 -27.54
CA ALA A 3 13.93 -42.92 -26.11
C ALA A 3 14.09 -41.41 -25.86
N GLN A 4 14.55 -40.66 -26.88
CA GLN A 4 14.69 -39.20 -26.84
C GLN A 4 13.34 -38.48 -26.67
N ASN A 5 12.25 -39.00 -27.24
CA ASN A 5 10.92 -38.40 -27.12
C ASN A 5 10.35 -38.53 -25.69
N ILE A 6 10.63 -39.62 -24.99
CA ILE A 6 10.12 -39.87 -23.63
C ILE A 6 10.74 -38.87 -22.63
N THR A 7 12.04 -38.58 -22.77
CA THR A 7 12.74 -37.63 -21.90
C THR A 7 12.30 -36.19 -22.16
N LEU A 8 12.07 -35.81 -23.42
CA LEU A 8 11.50 -34.50 -23.77
C LEU A 8 10.09 -34.32 -23.23
N LEU A 9 9.24 -35.34 -23.34
CA LEU A 9 7.88 -35.30 -22.79
C LEU A 9 7.91 -35.15 -21.26
N ARG A 10 8.81 -35.85 -20.56
CA ARG A 10 9.00 -35.68 -19.11
C ARG A 10 9.44 -34.27 -18.74
N ARG A 11 10.40 -33.69 -19.47
CA ARG A 11 10.85 -32.29 -19.27
C ARG A 11 9.72 -31.30 -19.52
N LEU A 12 8.96 -31.44 -20.59
CA LEU A 12 7.79 -30.60 -20.90
C LEU A 12 6.72 -30.70 -19.82
N THR A 13 6.50 -31.88 -19.25
CA THR A 13 5.51 -32.08 -18.18
C THR A 13 5.93 -31.37 -16.89
N VAL A 14 7.23 -31.41 -16.56
CA VAL A 14 7.79 -30.68 -15.40
C VAL A 14 7.71 -29.17 -15.63
N LEU A 15 8.10 -28.68 -16.80
CA LEU A 15 8.02 -27.26 -17.16
C LEU A 15 6.58 -26.75 -17.11
N ARG A 16 5.64 -27.50 -17.68
CA ARG A 16 4.21 -27.20 -17.60
C ARG A 16 3.72 -27.19 -16.16
N ARG A 17 4.19 -28.10 -15.30
CA ARG A 17 3.83 -28.13 -13.86
C ARG A 17 4.43 -26.96 -13.08
N VAL A 18 5.65 -26.51 -13.40
CA VAL A 18 6.30 -25.34 -12.77
C VAL A 18 5.59 -24.05 -13.19
N LEU A 19 5.20 -23.94 -14.46
CA LEU A 19 4.41 -22.82 -14.97
C LEU A 19 2.97 -22.82 -14.40
N ASN A 20 2.30 -23.98 -14.36
CA ASN A 20 0.96 -24.11 -13.76
C ASN A 20 0.94 -24.05 -12.23
N LYS A 21 2.08 -24.21 -11.54
CA LYS A 21 2.16 -24.03 -10.08
C LYS A 21 2.00 -22.57 -9.66
N ARG A 22 1.98 -21.63 -10.60
CA ARG A 22 1.46 -20.27 -10.38
C ARG A 22 -0.07 -20.30 -10.32
N SER A 23 -0.63 -21.04 -9.37
CA SER A 23 -1.95 -20.72 -8.83
C SER A 23 -1.76 -19.59 -7.82
N CYS A 24 -1.17 -18.48 -8.27
CA CYS A 24 -1.38 -17.22 -7.58
C CYS A 24 -2.79 -16.86 -7.99
N ARG A 25 -3.74 -16.94 -7.05
CA ARG A 25 -5.03 -16.29 -7.26
C ARG A 25 -4.70 -14.84 -7.61
N ASP A 26 -5.18 -14.36 -8.75
CA ASP A 26 -4.99 -12.96 -9.11
C ASP A 26 -5.64 -12.12 -8.01
N LEU A 27 -4.81 -11.40 -7.26
CA LEU A 27 -5.27 -10.41 -6.31
C LEU A 27 -6.07 -9.38 -7.11
N ARG A 28 -7.18 -8.91 -6.55
CA ARG A 28 -8.01 -7.87 -7.13
C ARG A 28 -8.43 -6.91 -6.04
N ILE A 29 -8.35 -5.61 -6.35
CA ILE A 29 -8.93 -4.56 -5.52
C ILE A 29 -10.43 -4.54 -5.82
N SER A 30 -11.24 -4.65 -4.77
CA SER A 30 -12.69 -4.52 -4.88
C SER A 30 -13.15 -3.37 -3.98
N TYR A 31 -13.99 -2.49 -4.52
CA TYR A 31 -14.73 -1.51 -3.72
C TYR A 31 -16.09 -2.09 -3.37
N CYS A 32 -16.47 -2.00 -2.10
CA CYS A 32 -17.73 -2.54 -1.61
C CYS A 32 -18.40 -1.50 -0.72
N THR A 33 -19.67 -1.19 -0.98
CA THR A 33 -20.49 -0.39 -0.08
C THR A 33 -20.89 -1.23 1.11
N VAL A 34 -20.52 -0.82 2.33
CA VAL A 34 -20.61 -1.65 3.54
C VAL A 34 -21.98 -1.66 4.18
N SER A 35 -22.70 -0.55 4.08
CA SER A 35 -23.87 -0.31 4.91
C SER A 35 -24.94 0.49 4.18
N LYS A 36 -26.16 0.45 4.69
CA LYS A 36 -27.31 1.26 4.22
C LYS A 36 -27.01 2.77 4.27
N ASN A 37 -26.00 3.20 5.03
CA ASN A 37 -25.55 4.58 5.18
C ASN A 37 -24.56 5.07 4.10
N GLY A 38 -24.17 4.22 3.15
CA GLY A 38 -23.31 4.63 2.02
C GLY A 38 -21.80 4.61 2.30
N ASP A 39 -21.34 4.01 3.40
CA ASP A 39 -19.91 3.91 3.70
C ASP A 39 -19.21 3.01 2.67
N THR A 40 -18.23 3.57 1.95
CA THR A 40 -17.38 2.85 1.00
C THR A 40 -16.28 2.11 1.76
N ALA A 41 -16.08 0.83 1.47
CA ALA A 41 -14.90 0.08 1.90
C ALA A 41 -14.10 -0.44 0.71
N VAL A 42 -12.82 -0.64 0.96
CA VAL A 42 -11.90 -1.32 0.06
C VAL A 42 -11.59 -2.70 0.63
N ASP A 43 -11.64 -3.71 -0.24
CA ASP A 43 -11.23 -5.08 0.04
C ASP A 43 -10.11 -5.50 -0.90
N ILE A 44 -9.04 -6.04 -0.33
CA ILE A 44 -7.98 -6.73 -1.06
C ILE A 44 -7.87 -8.15 -0.54
N ASP A 45 -8.42 -9.10 -1.30
CA ASP A 45 -8.31 -10.54 -1.05
C ASP A 45 -8.65 -10.93 0.41
N GLY A 46 -9.78 -10.43 0.89
CA GLY A 46 -10.35 -10.70 2.21
C GLY A 46 -9.91 -9.73 3.31
N VAL A 47 -9.00 -8.80 3.02
CA VAL A 47 -8.60 -7.74 3.95
C VAL A 47 -9.41 -6.51 3.63
N ARG A 48 -10.39 -6.21 4.49
CA ARG A 48 -11.33 -5.11 4.30
C ARG A 48 -11.07 -3.94 5.22
N LYS A 49 -11.11 -2.74 4.68
CA LYS A 49 -11.02 -1.48 5.42
C LYS A 49 -12.10 -0.51 4.99
N VAL A 50 -12.81 0.05 5.97
CA VAL A 50 -13.79 1.13 5.73
C VAL A 50 -13.05 2.43 5.48
N LEU A 51 -13.44 3.13 4.42
CA LEU A 51 -12.84 4.41 4.04
C LEU A 51 -13.40 5.52 4.93
N ILE A 52 -12.52 6.45 5.30
CA ILE A 52 -12.89 7.67 6.02
C ILE A 52 -12.83 8.79 5.00
N SER A 53 -13.88 9.62 4.95
CA SER A 53 -13.88 10.78 4.08
C SER A 53 -12.79 11.77 4.53
N PRO A 54 -11.89 12.21 3.63
CA PRO A 54 -10.86 13.18 3.98
C PRO A 54 -11.49 14.53 4.33
N LYS A 55 -10.89 15.24 5.27
CA LYS A 55 -11.25 16.63 5.64
C LYS A 55 -10.87 17.60 4.52
N VAL A 56 -9.71 17.39 3.90
CA VAL A 56 -9.15 18.22 2.83
C VAL A 56 -8.71 17.31 1.70
N LYS A 57 -9.46 17.35 0.60
CA LYS A 57 -9.26 16.48 -0.57
C LYS A 57 -7.92 16.71 -1.28
N GLU A 58 -7.36 17.92 -1.18
CA GLU A 58 -6.11 18.29 -1.84
C GLU A 58 -4.88 17.57 -1.27
N PHE A 59 -4.96 17.10 -0.01
CA PHE A 59 -3.88 16.32 0.61
C PHE A 59 -3.95 14.82 0.31
N VAL A 60 -4.95 14.39 -0.47
CA VAL A 60 -5.06 13.01 -0.94
C VAL A 60 -4.37 12.91 -2.31
N PRO A 61 -3.42 11.99 -2.50
CA PRO A 61 -2.86 11.72 -3.81
C PRO A 61 -3.92 11.31 -4.83
N ILE A 62 -3.78 11.76 -6.08
CA ILE A 62 -4.68 11.46 -7.20
C ILE A 62 -3.82 10.95 -8.36
N ASP A 63 -4.34 10.01 -9.15
CA ASP A 63 -3.75 9.45 -10.38
C ASP A 63 -2.48 8.59 -10.16
N PHE A 64 -2.33 7.98 -8.98
CA PHE A 64 -1.23 7.06 -8.69
C PHE A 64 -1.61 5.59 -8.91
N LEU A 65 -2.87 5.23 -8.72
CA LEU A 65 -3.43 3.90 -8.93
C LEU A 65 -3.62 3.63 -10.43
N PRO A 66 -2.85 2.70 -11.03
CA PRO A 66 -3.08 2.29 -12.40
C PRO A 66 -4.36 1.45 -12.51
N ILE A 67 -4.99 1.49 -13.69
CA ILE A 67 -6.18 0.69 -14.03
C ILE A 67 -5.89 -0.81 -13.85
N GLU A 68 -4.68 -1.23 -14.20
CA GLU A 68 -4.15 -2.57 -13.98
C GLU A 68 -2.91 -2.50 -13.09
N CYS A 69 -2.90 -3.26 -12.01
CA CYS A 69 -1.82 -3.31 -11.05
C CYS A 69 -1.14 -4.68 -11.06
N ASP A 70 0.19 -4.68 -11.01
CA ASP A 70 0.98 -5.89 -10.93
C ASP A 70 0.65 -6.66 -9.64
N GLN A 71 0.72 -7.99 -9.73
CA GLN A 71 0.44 -8.88 -8.60
C GLN A 71 1.37 -8.64 -7.41
N GLU A 72 2.62 -8.22 -7.67
CA GLU A 72 3.56 -7.86 -6.61
C GLU A 72 3.13 -6.58 -5.86
N THR A 73 2.73 -5.55 -6.61
CA THR A 73 2.19 -4.29 -6.05
C THR A 73 0.94 -4.57 -5.23
N LEU A 74 0.03 -5.42 -5.72
CA LEU A 74 -1.17 -5.79 -4.98
C LEU A 74 -0.86 -6.53 -3.68
N HIS A 75 0.16 -7.40 -3.70
CA HIS A 75 0.59 -8.09 -2.49
C HIS A 75 1.15 -7.10 -1.45
N GLN A 76 1.94 -6.11 -1.91
CA GLN A 76 2.47 -5.05 -1.06
C GLN A 76 1.35 -4.16 -0.50
N LEU A 77 0.37 -3.76 -1.32
CA LEU A 77 -0.80 -2.99 -0.88
C LEU A 77 -1.65 -3.77 0.13
N LYS A 78 -1.84 -5.08 -0.06
CA LYS A 78 -2.50 -5.96 0.90
C LYS A 78 -1.78 -5.94 2.25
N TRP A 79 -0.46 -6.08 2.24
CA TRP A 79 0.35 -6.03 3.46
C TRP A 79 0.25 -4.67 4.16
N MET A 80 0.30 -3.57 3.40
CA MET A 80 0.11 -2.23 3.97
C MET A 80 -1.27 -2.07 4.60
N LEU A 81 -2.31 -2.62 3.97
CA LEU A 81 -3.68 -2.59 4.49
C LEU A 81 -3.79 -3.37 5.81
N GLN A 82 -3.17 -4.55 5.88
CA GLN A 82 -3.09 -5.33 7.13
C GLN A 82 -2.36 -4.58 8.24
N LYS A 83 -1.25 -3.91 7.93
CA LYS A 83 -0.49 -3.11 8.89
C LYS A 83 -1.26 -1.90 9.41
N ASP A 84 -1.99 -1.22 8.53
CA ASP A 84 -2.79 -0.08 8.96
C ASP A 84 -3.98 -0.50 9.86
N LEU A 85 -4.60 -1.65 9.59
CA LEU A 85 -5.63 -2.23 10.47
C LEU A 85 -5.08 -2.57 11.86
N LEU A 86 -3.81 -2.97 11.96
CA LEU A 86 -3.11 -3.17 13.23
C LEU A 86 -2.65 -1.86 13.89
N ALA A 87 -2.89 -0.71 13.26
CA ALA A 87 -2.44 0.60 13.70
C ALA A 87 -0.91 0.70 13.92
N GLN A 88 -0.14 0.04 13.06
CA GLN A 88 1.33 0.08 13.10
C GLN A 88 1.90 0.99 12.00
N ASP A 89 3.05 1.60 12.29
CA ASP A 89 3.85 2.29 11.28
C ASP A 89 4.45 1.31 10.27
N MET A 90 4.68 1.80 9.05
CA MET A 90 5.14 0.99 7.93
C MET A 90 6.48 1.50 7.43
N PHE A 91 7.46 0.59 7.30
CA PHE A 91 8.75 0.87 6.69
C PHE A 91 8.87 0.09 5.37
N LEU A 92 8.93 0.82 4.26
CA LEU A 92 9.15 0.25 2.94
C LEU A 92 10.66 0.18 2.67
N MET A 93 11.23 -1.02 2.72
CA MET A 93 12.65 -1.23 2.43
C MET A 93 12.84 -1.81 1.02
N GLY A 94 13.92 -1.39 0.36
CA GLY A 94 14.22 -1.83 -0.99
C GLY A 94 15.28 -0.97 -1.67
N ARG A 95 15.61 -1.31 -2.92
CA ARG A 95 16.55 -0.55 -3.74
C ARG A 95 16.13 0.92 -3.80
N PRO A 96 17.08 1.86 -3.81
CA PRO A 96 16.76 3.28 -3.98
C PRO A 96 16.03 3.47 -5.33
N GLY A 97 14.90 4.17 -5.31
CA GLY A 97 14.09 4.40 -6.50
C GLY A 97 12.69 4.95 -6.19
N PRO A 98 11.96 5.38 -7.23
CA PRO A 98 10.65 6.01 -7.08
C PRO A 98 9.53 5.02 -6.70
N LEU A 99 9.78 3.71 -6.86
CA LEU A 99 8.76 2.67 -6.70
C LEU A 99 8.12 2.67 -5.31
N LYS A 100 8.93 2.77 -4.25
CA LYS A 100 8.43 2.77 -2.86
C LYS A 100 7.57 4.00 -2.57
N ARG A 101 7.97 5.16 -3.08
CA ARG A 101 7.17 6.41 -2.97
C ARG A 101 5.85 6.24 -3.71
N ARG A 102 5.90 5.72 -4.93
CA ARG A 102 4.71 5.45 -5.74
C ARG A 102 3.75 4.48 -5.02
N LEU A 103 4.28 3.43 -4.40
CA LEU A 103 3.51 2.48 -3.61
C LEU A 103 2.78 3.15 -2.44
N ALA A 104 3.49 4.01 -1.68
CA ALA A 104 2.89 4.77 -0.60
C ALA A 104 1.77 5.69 -1.09
N MET A 105 1.99 6.41 -2.20
CA MET A 105 0.97 7.28 -2.81
C MET A 105 -0.25 6.47 -3.29
N GLN A 106 -0.03 5.31 -3.93
CA GLN A 106 -1.09 4.38 -4.34
C GLN A 106 -1.93 3.90 -3.16
N PHE A 107 -1.28 3.55 -2.04
CA PHE A 107 -1.98 3.12 -0.84
C PHE A 107 -2.84 4.25 -0.21
N LEU A 108 -2.33 5.47 -0.22
CA LEU A 108 -3.03 6.64 0.30
C LEU A 108 -4.24 7.01 -0.57
N GLU A 109 -4.08 6.97 -1.89
CA GLU A 109 -5.18 7.14 -2.84
C GLU A 109 -6.24 6.05 -2.66
N LEU A 110 -5.82 4.78 -2.53
CA LEU A 110 -6.71 3.65 -2.30
C LEU A 110 -7.55 3.82 -1.03
N THR A 111 -6.91 4.30 0.05
CA THR A 111 -7.55 4.45 1.35
C THR A 111 -8.17 5.83 1.59
N GLN A 112 -8.09 6.72 0.59
CA GLN A 112 -8.58 8.10 0.63
C GLN A 112 -8.05 8.87 1.85
N ARG A 113 -6.76 8.72 2.14
CA ARG A 113 -6.10 9.34 3.29
C ARG A 113 -5.25 10.52 2.90
N GLU A 114 -5.31 11.54 3.74
CA GLU A 114 -4.46 12.72 3.66
C GLU A 114 -3.02 12.36 4.03
N MET A 115 -2.07 12.97 3.34
CA MET A 115 -0.65 12.78 3.60
C MET A 115 0.09 14.10 3.70
N GLU A 116 1.13 14.09 4.53
CA GLU A 116 2.12 15.15 4.64
C GLU A 116 3.49 14.55 4.35
N PHE A 117 4.28 15.24 3.52
CA PHE A 117 5.64 14.81 3.23
C PHE A 117 6.61 15.41 4.24
N VAL A 118 7.30 14.55 4.99
CA VAL A 118 8.34 14.96 5.94
C VAL A 118 9.69 14.41 5.46
N SER A 119 10.63 15.30 5.14
CA SER A 119 12.00 14.91 4.82
C SER A 119 12.82 14.77 6.10
N LEU A 120 13.40 13.58 6.33
CA LEU A 120 14.31 13.34 7.45
C LEU A 120 15.75 13.68 7.04
N SER A 121 16.39 14.54 7.82
CA SER A 121 17.80 14.89 7.69
C SER A 121 18.53 14.52 8.98
N ARG A 122 19.86 14.58 8.99
CA ARG A 122 20.66 14.33 10.20
C ARG A 122 20.29 15.25 11.37
N ASP A 123 19.80 16.45 11.05
CA ASP A 123 19.39 17.46 12.01
C ASP A 123 17.93 17.30 12.47
N THR A 124 17.17 16.36 11.90
CA THR A 124 15.79 16.10 12.34
C THR A 124 15.82 15.29 13.63
N THR A 125 15.35 15.88 14.72
CA THR A 125 15.34 15.24 16.04
C THR A 125 14.04 14.48 16.28
N GLU A 126 14.05 13.53 17.23
CA GLU A 126 12.83 12.83 17.66
C GLU A 126 11.77 13.83 18.20
N ALA A 127 12.19 14.95 18.77
CA ALA A 127 11.28 15.99 19.23
C ALA A 127 10.48 16.61 18.06
N ASP A 128 11.13 16.80 16.91
CA ASP A 128 10.47 17.29 15.69
C ASP A 128 9.44 16.30 15.14
N LEU A 129 9.62 15.00 15.43
CA LEU A 129 8.74 13.90 15.00
C LEU A 129 7.62 13.54 15.98
N LYS A 130 7.75 13.90 17.26
CA LYS A 130 6.72 13.61 18.26
C LYS A 130 5.63 14.65 18.26
N GLN A 131 6.01 15.92 18.41
CA GLN A 131 5.04 16.99 18.61
C GLN A 131 5.57 18.29 18.01
N ARG A 132 4.87 18.79 16.98
CA ARG A 132 5.21 20.07 16.38
C ARG A 132 4.46 21.18 17.11
N ARG A 133 5.21 22.16 17.64
CA ARG A 133 4.63 23.37 18.22
C ARG A 133 4.43 24.40 17.12
N GLU A 134 3.20 24.67 16.76
CA GLU A 134 2.83 25.75 15.85
C GLU A 134 2.31 26.94 16.64
N MET A 135 2.88 28.13 16.40
CA MET A 135 2.36 29.37 16.98
C MET A 135 1.32 29.94 16.02
N VAL A 136 0.05 29.77 16.35
CA VAL A 136 -1.06 30.32 15.55
C VAL A 136 -1.71 31.42 16.36
N SER A 137 -1.67 32.65 15.83
CA SER A 137 -2.35 33.82 16.41
C SER A 137 -2.05 34.01 17.91
N SER A 138 -0.77 34.09 18.27
CA SER A 138 -0.25 34.24 19.66
C SER A 138 -0.49 33.09 20.64
N THR A 139 -1.17 32.01 20.21
CA THR A 139 -1.35 30.78 21.02
C THR A 139 -0.46 29.66 20.50
N ALA A 140 0.19 28.93 21.41
CA ALA A 140 0.93 27.72 21.06
C ALA A 140 -0.04 26.55 20.89
N LYS A 141 -0.15 26.02 19.66
CA LYS A 141 -0.84 24.76 19.37
C LYS A 141 0.19 23.65 19.29
N TYR A 142 -0.12 22.54 19.95
CA TYR A 142 0.66 21.33 19.89
C TYR A 142 -0.07 20.35 18.99
N ILE A 143 0.58 19.93 17.92
CA ILE A 143 0.04 18.96 16.96
C ILE A 143 0.85 17.68 17.11
N ASP A 144 0.17 16.61 17.53
CA ASP A 144 0.75 15.27 17.63
C ASP A 144 0.88 14.68 16.22
N GLN A 145 2.01 14.04 15.94
CA GLN A 145 2.20 13.42 14.63
C GLN A 145 1.36 12.15 14.46
N VAL A 146 1.06 11.86 13.20
CA VAL A 146 0.22 10.75 12.77
C VAL A 146 1.05 9.53 12.38
N LYS A 147 0.38 8.43 11.99
CA LYS A 147 1.06 7.21 11.51
C LYS A 147 2.02 7.52 10.36
N PHE A 148 3.18 6.87 10.37
CA PHE A 148 4.21 7.08 9.36
C PHE A 148 4.27 5.96 8.33
N ILE A 149 4.51 6.36 7.09
CA ILE A 149 4.94 5.47 6.00
C ILE A 149 6.33 5.94 5.58
N SER A 150 7.36 5.25 6.06
CA SER A 150 8.74 5.52 5.66
C SER A 150 9.04 4.83 4.34
N VAL A 151 9.67 5.57 3.42
CA VAL A 151 9.93 5.16 2.04
C VAL A 151 11.43 5.03 1.79
#